data_AF-A0A970X1H9-F1
#
_entry.id   AF-A0A970X1H9-F1
#
_cell.length_a   1.000
_cell.length_b   1.000
_cell.length_c   1.000
_cell.angle_alpha   90.00
_cell.angle_beta   90.00
_cell.angle_gamma   90.00
#
_symmetry.space_group_name_H-M   'P 1'
#
loop_
_entity.id
_entity.type
_entity.pdbx_description
1 polymer ?
#
loop_
_entity_poly.entity_id
_entity_poly.type
_entity_poly.pdbx_seq_one_letter_code
_entity_poly.pdbx_strand_id
1 'polypeptide(L)'
;MKHWLVVILALELFSFATVGQTRVPVKPRIVISTDIGGTDPDDNQSMAHFLMYSNLFETEGLISSPSYGSGNKEEILRMIDLYEQDLPKLKQHAKGFPTPASLRAITKQGRKGAAPYSGYQTPTEGSEWIIRCARKKSDQPLWVLVWETLVYR
;
A
#
# COMPACT_ATOMS: atom_id res chain seq x y z
N MET A 1 27.27 38.89 -33.34
CA MET A 1 25.96 38.29 -33.65
C MET A 1 25.99 36.76 -33.76
N LYS A 2 26.92 36.15 -34.52
CA LYS A 2 27.00 34.67 -34.66
C LYS A 2 27.21 33.89 -33.35
N HIS A 3 27.96 34.43 -32.38
CA HIS A 3 28.22 33.76 -31.10
C HIS A 3 26.99 33.69 -30.18
N TRP A 4 26.09 34.67 -30.25
CA TRP A 4 24.85 34.68 -29.47
C TRP A 4 23.83 33.66 -29.98
N LEU A 5 23.78 33.43 -31.29
CA LEU A 5 22.96 32.37 -31.90
C LEU A 5 23.39 30.97 -31.46
N VAL A 6 24.71 30.71 -31.33
CA VAL A 6 25.23 29.43 -30.84
C VAL A 6 24.89 29.21 -29.36
N VAL A 7 24.95 30.26 -28.54
CA VAL A 7 24.60 30.18 -27.11
C VAL A 7 23.10 29.97 -26.92
N ILE A 8 22.26 30.63 -27.70
CA ILE A 8 20.80 30.44 -27.65
C ILE A 8 20.43 29.02 -28.09
N LEU A 9 21.02 28.51 -29.19
CA LEU A 9 20.81 27.11 -29.62
C LEU A 9 21.29 26.09 -28.58
N ALA A 10 22.40 26.36 -27.89
CA ALA A 10 22.90 25.48 -26.83
C ALA A 10 21.99 25.46 -25.59
N LEU A 11 21.38 26.60 -25.24
CA LEU A 11 20.41 26.71 -24.14
C LEU A 11 19.06 26.05 -24.47
N GLU A 12 18.62 26.13 -25.73
CA GLU A 12 17.42 25.43 -26.21
C GLU A 12 17.62 23.91 -26.21
N LEU A 13 18.80 23.42 -26.62
CA LEU A 13 19.15 21.99 -26.56
C LEU A 13 19.26 21.46 -25.12
N PHE A 14 19.64 22.29 -24.14
CA PHE A 14 19.72 21.89 -22.73
C PHE A 14 18.35 21.80 -22.05
N SER A 15 17.32 22.45 -22.60
CA SER A 15 15.97 22.50 -22.02
C SER A 15 15.11 21.26 -22.33
N PHE A 16 15.58 20.37 -23.22
CA PHE A 16 14.86 19.14 -23.59
C PHE A 16 15.26 17.89 -22.78
N ALA A 17 16.21 18.00 -21.86
CA ALA A 17 16.58 16.91 -20.97
C ALA A 17 15.71 16.90 -19.70
N THR A 18 14.38 16.90 -19.85
CA THR A 18 13.51 16.48 -18.76
C THR A 18 13.67 14.97 -18.62
N VAL A 19 14.54 14.55 -17.70
CA VAL A 19 14.57 13.17 -17.24
C VAL A 19 13.26 12.95 -16.48
N GLY A 20 12.23 12.47 -17.21
CA GLY A 20 11.01 11.98 -16.59
C GLY A 20 11.36 10.89 -15.59
N GLN A 21 10.58 10.79 -14.51
CA GLN A 21 10.77 9.73 -13.52
C GLN A 21 10.81 8.38 -14.24
N THR A 22 11.97 7.72 -14.17
CA THR A 22 12.12 6.37 -14.69
C THR A 22 11.03 5.51 -14.06
N ARG A 23 10.32 4.71 -14.87
CA ARG A 23 9.35 3.74 -14.36
C ARG A 23 9.97 3.03 -13.16
N VAL A 24 9.26 2.96 -12.04
CA VAL A 24 9.73 2.19 -10.88
C VAL A 24 9.99 0.77 -11.40
N PRO A 25 11.26 0.35 -11.57
CA PRO A 25 11.56 -0.86 -12.34
C PRO A 25 11.15 -2.11 -11.56
N VAL A 26 10.88 -1.95 -10.26
CA VAL A 26 10.48 -3.01 -9.35
C VAL A 26 9.29 -2.54 -8.53
N LYS A 27 8.27 -3.39 -8.36
CA LYS A 27 7.10 -3.04 -7.55
C LYS A 27 7.53 -2.73 -6.11
N PRO A 28 7.11 -1.60 -5.52
CA PRO A 28 7.43 -1.29 -4.14
C PRO A 28 6.77 -2.31 -3.21
N ARG A 29 7.50 -2.69 -2.15
CA ARG A 29 7.01 -3.56 -1.08
C ARG A 29 6.18 -2.75 -0.11
N ILE A 30 4.93 -3.14 0.09
CA ILE A 30 4.01 -2.40 0.96
C ILE A 30 3.36 -3.30 2.01
N VAL A 31 3.06 -2.73 3.17
CA VAL A 31 2.06 -3.21 4.12
C VAL A 31 1.07 -2.08 4.32
N ILE A 32 -0.22 -2.39 4.26
CA ILE A 32 -1.29 -1.44 4.58
C ILE A 32 -1.81 -1.76 5.97
N SER A 33 -1.82 -0.75 6.83
CA SER A 33 -2.57 -0.70 8.06
C SER A 33 -3.80 0.17 7.85
N THR A 34 -4.95 -0.24 8.39
CA THR A 34 -6.23 0.41 8.18
C THR A 34 -7.20 0.14 9.32
N ASP A 35 -8.13 1.05 9.61
CA ASP A 35 -9.24 0.81 10.54
C ASP A 35 -10.57 0.51 9.84
N ILE A 36 -10.50 0.08 8.57
CA ILE A 36 -11.63 -0.33 7.71
C ILE A 36 -12.75 -1.09 8.44
N GLY A 37 -13.99 -0.72 8.11
CA GLY A 37 -15.18 -1.13 8.85
C GLY A 37 -15.34 -0.40 10.18
N GLY A 38 -14.56 0.66 10.37
CA GLY A 38 -14.51 1.52 11.54
C GLY A 38 -15.60 2.58 11.54
N THR A 39 -15.21 3.83 11.78
CA THR A 39 -16.14 4.92 12.06
C THR A 39 -16.75 5.55 10.82
N ASP A 40 -16.11 5.41 9.67
CA ASP A 40 -16.52 6.04 8.43
C ASP A 40 -16.08 5.20 7.21
N PRO A 41 -16.54 5.53 5.98
CA PRO A 41 -16.41 4.66 4.83
C PRO A 41 -15.12 4.89 4.01
N ASP A 42 -14.24 5.80 4.40
CA ASP A 42 -13.09 6.22 3.59
C ASP A 42 -12.10 5.07 3.32
N ASP A 43 -11.84 4.23 4.31
CA ASP A 43 -10.92 3.10 4.22
C ASP A 43 -11.46 1.99 3.32
N ASN A 44 -12.79 1.85 3.21
CA ASN A 44 -13.41 0.99 2.20
C ASN A 44 -13.19 1.54 0.78
N GLN A 45 -13.26 2.87 0.60
CA GLN A 45 -13.00 3.51 -0.69
C GLN A 45 -11.52 3.39 -1.07
N SER A 46 -10.62 3.63 -0.12
CA SER A 46 -9.17 3.45 -0.27
C SER A 46 -8.81 2.00 -0.59
N MET A 47 -9.42 1.02 0.08
CA MET A 47 -9.20 -0.41 -0.20
C MET A 47 -9.71 -0.80 -1.59
N ALA A 48 -10.88 -0.33 -2.01
CA ALA A 48 -11.39 -0.58 -3.36
C ALA A 48 -10.42 -0.03 -4.42
N HIS A 49 -9.97 1.21 -4.24
CA HIS A 49 -9.03 1.85 -5.15
C HIS A 49 -7.68 1.11 -5.18
N PHE A 50 -7.15 0.74 -4.01
CA PHE A 50 -5.94 -0.06 -3.91
C PHE A 50 -6.06 -1.39 -4.66
N LEU A 51 -7.15 -2.14 -4.48
CA LEU A 51 -7.36 -3.45 -5.12
C LEU A 51 -7.38 -3.34 -6.65
N MET A 52 -7.94 -2.25 -7.20
CA MET A 52 -7.89 -1.95 -8.65
C MET A 52 -6.47 -1.73 -9.18
N TYR A 53 -5.53 -1.29 -8.34
CA TYR A 53 -4.13 -1.05 -8.69
C TYR A 53 -3.15 -2.02 -8.02
N SER A 54 -3.65 -3.07 -7.39
CA SER A 54 -2.86 -4.02 -6.61
C SER A 54 -1.78 -4.73 -7.44
N ASN A 55 -1.94 -4.78 -8.75
CA ASN A 55 -0.93 -5.27 -9.69
C ASN A 55 0.35 -4.41 -9.73
N LEU A 56 0.33 -3.17 -9.22
CA LEU A 56 1.48 -2.26 -9.20
C LEU A 56 2.36 -2.42 -7.95
N PHE A 57 1.94 -3.19 -6.96
CA PHE A 57 2.60 -3.32 -5.67
C PHE A 57 3.02 -4.76 -5.38
N GLU A 58 4.09 -4.93 -4.62
CA GLU A 58 4.37 -6.18 -3.91
C GLU A 58 3.74 -6.05 -2.52
N THR A 59 2.50 -6.51 -2.40
CA THR A 59 1.73 -6.36 -1.16
C THR A 59 2.13 -7.47 -0.20
N GLU A 60 2.74 -7.11 0.92
CA GLU A 60 3.22 -8.07 1.92
C GLU A 60 2.28 -8.20 3.12
N GLY A 61 1.36 -7.25 3.34
CA GLY A 61 0.37 -7.32 4.42
C GLY A 61 -0.81 -6.37 4.24
N LEU A 62 -1.99 -6.83 4.67
CA LEU A 62 -3.20 -6.04 4.83
C LEU A 62 -3.67 -6.21 6.28
N ILE A 63 -3.57 -5.17 7.09
CA ILE A 63 -3.72 -5.29 8.55
C ILE A 63 -4.82 -4.36 9.00
N SER A 64 -5.85 -4.90 9.65
CA SER A 64 -6.86 -4.08 10.30
C SER A 64 -6.45 -3.77 11.73
N SER A 65 -6.34 -2.50 12.14
CA SER A 65 -5.98 -2.12 13.52
C SER A 65 -6.72 -0.90 14.05
N PRO A 66 -8.05 -0.98 14.19
CA PRO A 66 -8.86 0.15 14.63
C PRO A 66 -8.52 0.65 16.01
N SER A 67 -8.29 1.96 16.11
CA SER A 67 -8.20 2.64 17.39
C SER A 67 -9.58 2.87 18.03
N TYR A 68 -10.61 3.05 17.20
CA TYR A 68 -11.99 3.29 17.59
C TYR A 68 -12.95 2.58 16.63
N GLY A 69 -14.21 2.44 17.04
CA GLY A 69 -15.24 1.81 16.22
C GLY A 69 -15.12 0.28 16.13
N SER A 70 -15.77 -0.28 15.11
CA SER A 70 -15.95 -1.72 14.91
C SER A 70 -15.01 -2.33 13.86
N GLY A 71 -13.97 -1.60 13.45
CA GLY A 71 -13.07 -2.00 12.37
C GLY A 71 -12.54 -3.42 12.54
N ASN A 72 -12.35 -4.11 11.43
CA ASN A 72 -12.00 -5.53 11.48
C ASN A 72 -11.37 -6.02 10.18
N LYS A 73 -10.43 -6.97 10.28
CA LYS A 73 -9.90 -7.70 9.13
C LYS A 73 -11.00 -8.42 8.34
N GLU A 74 -12.11 -8.82 8.97
CA GLU A 74 -13.24 -9.41 8.24
C GLU A 74 -13.78 -8.47 7.17
N GLU A 75 -13.68 -7.15 7.35
CA GLU A 75 -14.08 -6.17 6.34
C GLU A 75 -13.07 -6.13 5.18
N ILE A 76 -11.77 -6.29 5.44
CA ILE A 76 -10.76 -6.49 4.37
C ILE A 76 -11.09 -7.75 3.57
N LEU A 77 -11.45 -8.85 4.25
CA LEU A 77 -11.81 -10.10 3.58
C LEU A 77 -13.05 -9.94 2.70
N ARG A 78 -14.08 -9.22 3.19
CA ARG A 78 -15.27 -8.88 2.41
C ARG A 78 -14.92 -8.07 1.16
N MET A 79 -14.00 -7.10 1.27
CA MET A 79 -13.52 -6.33 0.11
C MET A 79 -12.75 -7.20 -0.89
N ILE A 80 -11.99 -8.19 -0.41
CA ILE A 80 -11.33 -9.18 -1.28
C ILE A 80 -12.36 -10.06 -2.00
N ASP A 81 -13.47 -10.42 -1.36
CA ASP A 81 -14.57 -11.18 -1.99
C ASP A 81 -15.23 -10.38 -3.14
N LEU A 82 -15.32 -9.06 -3.00
CA LEU A 82 -15.78 -8.18 -4.09
C LEU A 82 -14.73 -8.10 -5.22
N TYR A 83 -13.47 -7.89 -4.87
CA TYR A 83 -12.37 -7.90 -5.85
C TYR A 83 -12.28 -9.21 -6.63
N GLU A 84 -12.53 -10.36 -6.00
CA GLU A 84 -12.54 -11.65 -6.67
C GLU A 84 -13.57 -11.73 -7.79
N GLN A 85 -14.75 -11.11 -7.60
CA GLN A 85 -15.80 -11.04 -8.62
C GLN A 85 -15.40 -10.15 -9.80
N ASP A 86 -14.65 -9.07 -9.55
CA ASP A 86 -14.20 -8.12 -10.59
C ASP A 86 -12.85 -8.49 -11.22
N LEU A 87 -12.10 -9.42 -10.63
CA LEU A 87 -10.79 -9.85 -11.11
C LEU A 87 -10.77 -10.30 -12.58
N PRO A 88 -11.76 -11.04 -13.11
CA PRO A 88 -11.81 -11.37 -14.54
C PRO A 88 -11.84 -10.14 -15.44
N LYS A 89 -12.52 -9.05 -15.02
CA LYS A 89 -12.57 -7.80 -15.78
C LYS A 89 -11.23 -7.06 -15.68
N LEU A 90 -10.67 -6.94 -14.47
CA LEU A 90 -9.37 -6.29 -14.26
C LEU A 90 -8.25 -6.93 -15.09
N LYS A 91 -8.23 -8.26 -15.17
CA LYS A 91 -7.27 -9.03 -15.97
C LYS A 91 -7.34 -8.78 -17.49
N GLN A 92 -8.43 -8.22 -17.99
CA GLN A 92 -8.53 -7.80 -19.39
C GLN A 92 -7.74 -6.51 -19.65
N HIS A 93 -7.53 -5.68 -18.63
CA HIS A 93 -6.86 -4.38 -18.74
C HIS A 93 -5.38 -4.43 -18.36
N ALA A 94 -5.00 -5.24 -17.37
CA ALA A 94 -3.61 -5.39 -16.97
C ALA A 94 -3.29 -6.79 -16.43
N LYS A 95 -2.00 -7.13 -16.44
CA LYS A 95 -1.46 -8.37 -15.88
C LYS A 95 -0.87 -8.14 -14.48
N GLY A 96 -0.62 -9.23 -13.77
CA GLY A 96 0.12 -9.21 -12.51
C GLY A 96 -0.71 -8.84 -11.28
N PHE A 97 -2.04 -8.89 -11.39
CA PHE A 97 -2.96 -8.81 -10.25
C PHE A 97 -2.75 -10.00 -9.29
N PRO A 98 -2.70 -9.75 -7.96
CA PRO A 98 -2.59 -10.81 -6.97
C PRO A 98 -3.83 -11.71 -6.97
N THR A 99 -3.66 -12.98 -6.59
CA THR A 99 -4.81 -13.87 -6.42
C THR A 99 -5.57 -13.50 -5.15
N PRO A 100 -6.90 -13.65 -5.10
CA PRO A 100 -7.68 -13.42 -3.89
C PRO A 100 -7.15 -14.24 -2.71
N ALA A 101 -6.79 -15.51 -2.94
CA ALA A 101 -6.16 -16.36 -1.94
C ALA A 101 -4.83 -15.79 -1.39
N SER A 102 -3.97 -15.22 -2.25
CA SER A 102 -2.72 -14.58 -1.80
C SER A 102 -2.97 -13.36 -0.92
N LEU A 103 -3.99 -12.55 -1.24
CA LEU A 103 -4.39 -11.40 -0.43
C LEU A 103 -4.93 -11.86 0.94
N ARG A 104 -5.82 -12.85 0.97
CA ARG A 104 -6.37 -13.40 2.23
C ARG A 104 -5.26 -13.97 3.12
N ALA A 105 -4.24 -14.61 2.54
CA ALA A 105 -3.13 -15.19 3.30
C ALA A 105 -2.29 -14.14 4.05
N ILE A 106 -2.20 -12.92 3.51
CA ILE A 106 -1.47 -11.79 4.10
C ILE A 106 -2.37 -10.82 4.88
N THR A 107 -3.67 -11.09 4.95
CA THR A 107 -4.61 -10.34 5.79
C THR A 107 -4.44 -10.72 7.26
N LYS A 108 -4.28 -9.73 8.14
CA LYS A 108 -4.01 -9.91 9.58
C LYS A 108 -4.87 -9.00 10.44
N GLN A 109 -5.12 -9.43 11.68
CA GLN A 109 -5.75 -8.58 12.68
C GLN A 109 -4.67 -7.94 13.55
N GLY A 110 -4.59 -6.62 13.51
CA GLY A 110 -3.84 -5.81 14.47
C GLY A 110 -4.65 -5.56 15.74
N ARG A 111 -4.31 -4.47 16.43
CA ARG A 111 -4.93 -4.13 17.71
C ARG A 111 -6.35 -3.60 17.51
N LYS A 112 -7.20 -3.78 18.53
CA LYS A 112 -8.48 -3.07 18.64
C LYS A 112 -8.47 -2.16 19.86
N GLY A 113 -9.00 -0.95 19.69
CA GLY A 113 -9.12 0.06 20.75
C GLY A 113 -7.97 1.07 20.78
N ALA A 114 -8.04 2.06 21.69
CA ALA A 114 -7.09 3.18 21.75
C ALA A 114 -5.74 2.78 22.36
N ALA A 115 -4.65 3.40 21.91
CA ALA A 115 -3.30 3.13 22.41
C ALA A 115 -3.22 3.21 23.95
N PRO A 116 -2.50 2.29 24.61
CA PRO A 116 -2.27 2.41 26.05
C PRO A 116 -1.39 3.62 26.38
N TYR A 117 -1.54 4.16 27.59
CA TYR A 117 -0.68 5.24 28.09
C TYR A 117 0.82 4.89 28.08
N SER A 118 1.15 3.62 28.32
CA SER A 118 2.54 3.11 28.22
C SER A 118 3.14 3.23 26.82
N GLY A 119 2.32 3.43 25.78
CA GLY A 119 2.75 3.49 24.38
C GLY A 119 3.13 2.13 23.77
N TYR A 120 3.05 1.04 24.54
CA TYR A 120 3.29 -0.33 24.09
C TYR A 120 2.45 -1.32 24.89
N GLN A 121 2.23 -2.50 24.30
CA GLN A 121 1.45 -3.60 24.87
C GLN A 121 1.95 -4.95 24.34
N THR A 122 1.21 -6.01 24.60
CA THR A 122 1.48 -7.34 24.03
C THR A 122 1.41 -7.29 22.50
N PRO A 123 2.35 -7.95 21.78
CA PRO A 123 2.30 -8.07 20.34
C PRO A 123 0.97 -8.64 19.84
N THR A 124 0.52 -8.16 18.68
CA THR A 124 -0.66 -8.64 17.95
C THR A 124 -0.22 -9.45 16.72
N GLU A 125 -1.15 -10.18 16.11
CA GLU A 125 -0.91 -10.84 14.81
C GLU A 125 -0.39 -9.82 13.78
N GLY A 126 -0.98 -8.62 13.74
CA GLY A 126 -0.55 -7.52 12.87
C GLY A 126 0.88 -7.02 13.13
N SER A 127 1.24 -6.70 14.38
CA SER A 127 2.60 -6.19 14.69
C SER A 127 3.69 -7.22 14.40
N GLU A 128 3.44 -8.49 14.76
CA GLU A 128 4.36 -9.59 14.45
C GLU A 128 4.52 -9.80 12.94
N TRP A 129 3.44 -9.60 12.17
CA TRP A 129 3.49 -9.68 10.72
C TRP A 129 4.32 -8.56 10.10
N ILE A 130 4.17 -7.31 10.57
CA ILE A 130 5.01 -6.18 10.13
C ILE A 130 6.49 -6.49 10.39
N ILE A 131 6.84 -7.00 11.58
CA ILE A 131 8.21 -7.39 11.92
C ILE A 131 8.72 -8.48 10.97
N ARG A 132 7.89 -9.49 10.67
CA ARG A 132 8.24 -10.56 9.72
C ARG A 132 8.53 -10.01 8.32
N CYS A 133 7.69 -9.11 7.80
CA CYS A 133 7.89 -8.46 6.50
C CYS A 133 9.16 -7.60 6.51
N ALA A 134 9.39 -6.82 7.58
CA ALA A 134 10.56 -5.95 7.71
C ALA A 134 11.89 -6.73 7.77
N ARG A 135 11.88 -7.94 8.36
CA ARG A 135 13.06 -8.81 8.45
C ARG A 135 13.34 -9.64 7.19
N LYS A 136 12.43 -9.67 6.22
CA LYS A 136 12.64 -10.36 4.94
C LYS A 136 13.85 -9.74 4.23
N LYS A 137 14.83 -10.57 3.87
CA LYS A 137 16.02 -10.13 3.12
C LYS A 137 15.59 -9.56 1.76
N SER A 138 15.81 -8.27 1.56
CA SER A 138 15.47 -7.56 0.34
C SER A 138 16.29 -6.27 0.26
N ASP A 139 16.67 -5.89 -0.94
CA ASP A 139 17.35 -4.61 -1.20
C ASP A 139 16.34 -3.44 -1.30
N GLN A 140 15.04 -3.72 -1.23
CA GLN A 140 13.98 -2.71 -1.21
C GLN A 140 13.50 -2.41 0.21
N PRO A 141 13.22 -1.13 0.53
CA PRO A 141 12.56 -0.78 1.78
C PRO A 141 11.15 -1.39 1.81
N LEU A 142 10.65 -1.63 3.03
CA LEU A 142 9.26 -1.92 3.27
C LEU A 142 8.53 -0.60 3.59
N TRP A 143 7.52 -0.26 2.80
CA TRP A 143 6.65 0.88 3.06
C TRP A 143 5.47 0.45 3.91
N VAL A 144 5.29 1.06 5.07
CA VAL A 144 4.11 0.87 5.91
C VAL A 144 3.16 2.04 5.64
N LEU A 145 2.08 1.78 4.93
CA LEU A 145 1.03 2.75 4.66
C LEU A 145 0.05 2.68 5.82
N VAL A 146 -0.15 3.79 6.51
CA VAL A 146 -0.97 3.86 7.72
C VAL A 146 -2.15 4.75 7.39
N TRP A 147 -3.34 4.17 7.32
CA TRP A 147 -4.57 4.91 6.99
C TRP A 147 -5.33 5.33 8.24
N GLU A 148 -4.97 4.75 9.38
CA GLU A 148 -5.51 5.02 10.70
C GLU A 148 -4.47 5.63 11.67
N THR A 149 -4.79 5.66 12.96
CA THR A 149 -3.80 5.96 14.00
C THR A 149 -2.85 4.77 14.23
N LEU A 150 -1.54 5.03 14.21
CA LEU A 150 -0.54 3.99 14.43
C LEU A 150 -0.52 3.51 15.90
N VAL A 151 -0.92 2.25 16.15
CA VAL A 151 -1.01 1.65 17.50
C VAL A 151 -0.03 0.50 17.74
N TYR A 152 1.07 0.46 17.00
CA TYR A 152 2.01 -0.66 17.03
C TYR A 152 3.31 -0.32 17.75
N ARG A 153 3.65 -1.13 18.75
CA ARG A 153 5.05 -1.34 19.14
C ARG A 153 5.26 -2.76 19.66
#